data_AF-A0A6C1QQN6-F1
#
_entry.id   AF-A0A6C1QQN6-F1
#
_cell.length_a   1.000
_cell.length_b   1.000
_cell.length_c   1.000
_cell.angle_alpha   90.00
_cell.angle_beta   90.00
_cell.angle_gamma   90.00
#
_symmetry.space_group_name_H-M   'P 1'
#
loop_
_entity.id
_entity.type
_entity.pdbx_description
1 polymer ?
#
loop_
_entity_poly.entity_id
_entity_poly.type
_entity_poly.pdbx_seq_one_letter_code
_entity_poly.pdbx_strand_id
1 'polypeptide(L)'
;MKLFLRLVLIISALLIAACATAPDSGESIQPLTLDTGFPYRPSPEAVYGELPEPFVRLVDLSRLRVGMTKAEVLAIFPDPRTINVSPRGLEVWEYGFAQLHFRNGQLANWFEIGRPRGL
;
A
#
# COMPACT_ATOMS: atom_id res chain seq x y z
N MET A 1 39.59 -17.99 -13.01
CA MET A 1 39.16 -16.95 -12.04
C MET A 1 39.66 -15.54 -12.38
N LYS A 2 39.76 -15.17 -13.68
CA LYS A 2 40.19 -13.82 -14.13
C LYS A 2 39.09 -13.04 -14.87
N LEU A 3 37.93 -13.66 -15.10
CA LEU A 3 36.79 -13.04 -15.79
C LEU A 3 35.86 -12.28 -14.83
N PHE A 4 35.66 -12.80 -13.61
CA PHE A 4 34.82 -12.15 -12.59
C PHE A 4 35.39 -10.82 -12.07
N LEU A 5 36.72 -10.67 -12.07
CA LEU A 5 37.37 -9.43 -11.59
C LEU A 5 37.18 -8.24 -12.56
N ARG A 6 36.94 -8.50 -13.85
CA ARG A 6 36.69 -7.44 -14.85
C ARG A 6 35.23 -6.98 -14.87
N LEU A 7 34.29 -7.83 -14.47
CA LEU A 7 32.87 -7.50 -14.45
C LEU A 7 32.51 -6.56 -13.28
N VAL A 8 33.14 -6.74 -12.13
CA VAL A 8 32.94 -5.89 -10.93
C VAL A 8 33.45 -4.46 -11.16
N LEU A 9 34.48 -4.29 -11.98
CA LEU A 9 35.10 -2.98 -12.25
C LEU A 9 34.28 -2.10 -13.21
N ILE A 10 33.39 -2.68 -14.02
CA ILE A 10 32.54 -1.92 -14.96
C ILE A 10 31.30 -1.35 -14.25
N ILE A 11 30.81 -2.00 -13.19
CA ILE A 11 29.62 -1.54 -12.44
C ILE A 11 29.95 -0.36 -11.52
N SER A 12 31.20 -0.24 -11.04
CA SER A 12 31.63 0.89 -10.20
C SER A 12 31.78 2.23 -10.93
N ALA A 13 31.71 2.27 -12.27
CA ALA A 13 31.92 3.48 -13.05
C ALA A 13 30.64 4.26 -13.42
N LEU A 14 29.44 3.77 -13.04
CA LEU A 14 28.17 4.41 -13.42
C LEU A 14 27.44 5.17 -12.31
N LEU A 15 28.03 5.32 -11.12
CA LEU A 15 27.36 5.87 -9.93
C LEU A 15 27.82 7.28 -9.49
N ILE A 16 28.58 8.00 -10.33
CA ILE A 16 29.14 9.32 -9.97
C ILE A 16 28.64 10.44 -10.89
N ALA A 17 27.37 10.38 -11.33
CA ALA A 17 26.76 11.43 -12.13
C ALA A 17 25.31 11.72 -11.70
N ALA A 18 25.14 12.17 -10.46
CA ALA A 18 23.95 12.91 -10.03
C ALA A 18 24.37 13.88 -8.91
N CYS A 19 25.23 14.83 -9.28
CA CYS A 19 25.65 15.93 -8.42
C CYS A 19 24.47 16.85 -8.09
N ALA A 20 24.32 17.09 -6.79
CA ALA A 20 24.18 18.40 -6.18
C ALA A 20 23.03 19.30 -6.65
N THR A 21 21.90 19.24 -5.93
CA THR A 21 21.09 20.44 -5.69
C THR A 21 21.46 20.98 -4.31
N ALA A 22 22.18 22.10 -4.29
CA ALA A 22 22.54 22.80 -3.06
C ALA A 22 21.28 23.41 -2.38
N PRO A 23 21.30 23.60 -1.05
CA PRO A 23 20.25 24.28 -0.31
C PRO A 23 20.61 25.76 -0.11
N ASP A 24 19.77 26.67 -0.58
CA ASP A 24 19.60 28.04 -0.06
C ASP A 24 18.45 28.64 -0.89
N SER A 25 17.41 29.24 -0.33
CA SER A 25 17.52 30.44 0.47
C SER A 25 16.23 30.57 1.28
N GLY A 26 16.36 30.78 2.59
CA GLY A 26 15.26 31.32 3.35
C GLY A 26 14.96 32.73 2.84
N GLU A 27 13.71 33.04 2.56
CA GLU A 27 13.28 34.44 2.53
C GLU A 27 11.84 34.59 3.05
N SER A 28 11.80 35.07 4.30
CA SER A 28 10.88 36.05 4.85
C SER A 28 9.37 35.79 4.76
N ILE A 29 8.79 35.49 5.92
CA ILE A 29 7.36 35.73 6.19
C ILE A 29 7.11 37.23 6.01
N GLN A 30 6.52 37.61 4.87
CA GLN A 30 5.95 38.94 4.70
C GLN A 30 4.46 38.91 5.12
N PRO A 31 4.02 39.92 5.89
CA PRO A 31 2.70 39.95 6.50
C PRO A 31 1.57 40.10 5.47
N LEU A 32 0.43 39.50 5.81
CA LEU A 32 -0.88 39.62 5.16
C LEU A 32 -1.10 40.99 4.50
N THR A 33 -0.94 41.05 3.19
CA THR A 33 -1.42 42.18 2.39
C THR A 33 -2.63 41.69 1.61
N LEU A 34 -3.81 41.97 2.16
CA LEU A 34 -5.09 41.85 1.47
C LEU A 34 -5.12 42.96 0.41
N ASP A 35 -4.74 42.64 -0.83
CA ASP A 35 -4.90 43.58 -1.95
C ASP A 35 -6.00 43.10 -2.91
N THR A 36 -7.11 43.82 -2.83
CA THR A 36 -8.34 43.71 -3.62
C THR A 36 -8.11 44.31 -5.01
N GLY A 37 -7.65 43.52 -5.98
CA GLY A 37 -7.30 44.07 -7.30
C GLY A 37 -7.47 43.18 -8.53
N PHE A 38 -7.79 41.88 -8.40
CA PHE A 38 -8.01 41.03 -9.57
C PHE A 38 -9.51 40.84 -9.81
N PRO A 39 -10.04 41.14 -11.02
CA PRO A 39 -11.39 40.71 -11.34
C PRO A 39 -11.41 39.19 -11.25
N TYR A 40 -12.31 38.65 -10.43
CA TYR A 40 -12.56 37.22 -10.37
C TYR A 40 -12.92 36.75 -11.78
N ARG A 41 -11.97 36.10 -12.44
CA ARG A 41 -12.26 35.31 -13.64
C ARG A 41 -12.84 34.01 -13.08
N PRO A 42 -14.13 33.69 -13.31
CA PRO A 42 -14.57 32.33 -13.04
C PRO A 42 -13.68 31.44 -13.90
N SER A 43 -12.83 30.65 -13.23
CA SER A 43 -12.23 29.50 -13.90
C SER A 43 -13.41 28.73 -14.47
N PRO A 44 -13.49 28.52 -15.80
CA PRO A 44 -14.52 27.64 -16.35
C PRO A 44 -14.27 26.31 -15.69
N GLU A 45 -15.18 25.94 -14.78
CA GLU A 45 -15.19 24.72 -13.99
C GLU A 45 -13.78 24.21 -13.69
N ALA A 46 -13.30 24.47 -12.47
CA ALA A 46 -12.62 23.37 -11.81
C ALA A 46 -13.65 22.23 -11.84
N VAL A 47 -13.59 21.41 -12.89
CA VAL A 47 -14.15 20.08 -12.92
C VAL A 47 -13.49 19.48 -11.70
N TYR A 48 -14.22 19.53 -10.59
CA TYR A 48 -13.98 18.67 -9.46
C TYR A 48 -14.14 17.30 -10.09
N GLY A 49 -13.06 16.76 -10.67
CA GLY A 49 -13.00 15.38 -11.06
C GLY A 49 -13.43 14.67 -9.80
N GLU A 50 -14.62 14.09 -9.84
CA GLU A 50 -15.24 13.43 -8.70
C GLU A 50 -14.11 12.63 -8.07
N LEU A 51 -13.72 12.99 -6.84
CA LEU A 51 -12.81 12.16 -6.08
C LEU A 51 -13.48 10.79 -6.11
N PRO A 52 -12.87 9.77 -6.76
CA PRO A 52 -13.53 8.51 -6.98
C PRO A 52 -14.01 8.03 -5.62
N GLU A 53 -15.28 7.62 -5.56
CA GLU A 53 -15.97 7.24 -4.33
C GLU A 53 -15.01 6.52 -3.37
N PRO A 54 -15.05 6.82 -2.06
CA PRO A 54 -14.10 6.25 -1.13
C PRO A 54 -14.07 4.74 -1.35
N PHE A 55 -12.90 4.22 -1.71
CA PHE A 55 -12.68 2.79 -1.98
C PHE A 55 -12.82 1.99 -0.68
N VAL A 56 -13.97 2.03 -0.05
CA VAL A 56 -14.37 1.10 0.98
C VAL A 56 -14.63 -0.19 0.23
N ARG A 57 -13.56 -0.97 -0.01
CA ARG A 57 -13.71 -2.36 -0.41
C ARG A 57 -14.44 -3.05 0.72
N LEU A 58 -15.76 -3.15 0.59
CA LEU A 58 -16.58 -4.01 1.44
C LEU A 58 -16.03 -5.42 1.25
N VAL A 59 -15.32 -5.89 2.27
CA VAL A 59 -14.71 -7.21 2.24
C VAL A 59 -15.84 -8.22 2.40
N ASP A 60 -16.15 -8.89 1.30
CA ASP A 60 -17.18 -9.93 1.28
C ASP A 60 -16.58 -11.30 1.57
N LEU A 61 -16.60 -11.70 2.85
CA LEU A 61 -16.14 -13.02 3.31
C LEU A 61 -16.99 -14.19 2.78
N SER A 62 -18.19 -13.94 2.23
CA SER A 62 -19.05 -14.99 1.67
C SER A 62 -18.45 -15.66 0.43
N ARG A 63 -17.44 -15.02 -0.18
CA ARG A 63 -16.66 -15.57 -1.29
C ARG A 63 -15.75 -16.72 -0.87
N LEU A 64 -15.48 -16.88 0.43
CA LEU A 64 -14.64 -17.96 0.95
C LEU A 64 -15.36 -19.30 0.96
N ARG A 65 -14.60 -20.36 0.69
CA ARG A 65 -15.07 -21.75 0.78
C ARG A 65 -14.01 -22.60 1.44
N VAL A 66 -14.44 -23.53 2.29
CA VAL A 66 -13.55 -24.55 2.85
C VAL A 66 -12.94 -25.37 1.72
N GLY A 67 -11.64 -25.63 1.80
CA GLY A 67 -10.87 -26.33 0.78
C GLY A 67 -10.15 -25.42 -0.21
N MET A 68 -10.45 -24.12 -0.25
CA MET A 68 -9.73 -23.17 -1.11
C MET A 68 -8.23 -23.20 -0.86
N THR A 69 -7.46 -23.18 -1.92
CA THR A 69 -6.01 -23.03 -1.85
C THR A 69 -5.64 -21.61 -1.46
N LYS A 70 -4.44 -21.44 -0.93
CA LYS A 70 -3.89 -20.11 -0.61
C LYS A 70 -3.89 -19.16 -1.80
N ALA A 71 -3.61 -19.66 -3.01
CA ALA A 71 -3.59 -18.84 -4.22
C ALA A 71 -4.99 -18.31 -4.57
N GLU A 72 -6.03 -19.14 -4.44
CA GLU A 72 -7.42 -18.71 -4.64
C GLU A 72 -7.84 -17.68 -3.60
N VAL A 73 -7.44 -17.88 -2.33
CA VAL A 73 -7.71 -16.90 -1.27
C VAL A 73 -7.00 -15.57 -1.56
N LEU A 74 -5.73 -15.58 -1.98
CA LEU A 74 -4.98 -14.36 -2.34
C LEU A 74 -5.57 -13.62 -3.54
N ALA A 75 -6.21 -14.33 -4.47
CA ALA A 75 -6.91 -13.71 -5.59
C ALA A 75 -8.17 -12.93 -5.15
N ILE A 76 -8.77 -13.31 -4.02
CA ILE A 76 -9.95 -12.64 -3.45
C ILE A 76 -9.50 -11.54 -2.47
N PHE A 77 -8.59 -11.89 -1.56
CA PHE A 77 -8.06 -11.03 -0.50
C PHE A 77 -6.54 -10.95 -0.64
N PRO A 78 -6.05 -9.96 -1.42
CA PRO A 78 -4.63 -9.71 -1.49
C PRO A 78 -4.12 -9.18 -0.15
N ASP A 79 -2.86 -9.46 0.14
CA ASP A 79 -2.08 -8.82 1.22
C ASP A 79 -2.59 -9.10 2.65
N PRO A 80 -2.40 -10.33 3.18
CA PRO A 80 -2.53 -10.55 4.61
C PRO A 80 -1.53 -9.68 5.38
N ARG A 81 -1.97 -9.08 6.48
CA ARG A 81 -1.12 -8.26 7.36
C ARG A 81 -0.07 -9.11 8.06
N THR A 82 -0.50 -10.28 8.52
CA THR A 82 0.34 -11.22 9.25
C THR A 82 0.07 -12.63 8.76
N ILE A 83 1.13 -13.42 8.65
CA ILE A 83 1.06 -14.87 8.41
C ILE A 83 1.82 -15.55 9.54
N ASN A 84 1.12 -16.37 10.32
CA ASN A 84 1.70 -17.16 11.40
C ASN A 84 1.66 -18.64 11.02
N VAL A 85 2.83 -19.29 10.97
CA VAL A 85 2.96 -20.71 10.63
C VAL A 85 3.38 -21.48 11.87
N SER A 86 2.51 -22.38 12.33
CA SER A 86 2.80 -23.31 13.41
C SER A 86 3.67 -24.46 12.91
N PRO A 87 4.60 -25.00 13.74
CA PRO A 87 5.37 -26.20 13.40
C PRO A 87 4.51 -27.45 13.17
N ARG A 88 3.22 -27.41 13.52
CA ARG A 88 2.25 -28.50 13.26
C ARG A 88 1.52 -28.37 11.91
N GLY A 89 1.93 -27.43 11.05
CA GLY A 89 1.33 -27.24 9.73
C GLY A 89 -0.03 -26.52 9.74
N LEU A 90 -0.37 -25.89 10.87
CA LEU A 90 -1.46 -24.91 10.95
C LEU A 90 -0.90 -23.54 10.54
N GLU A 91 -1.58 -22.85 9.65
CA GLU A 91 -1.18 -21.52 9.22
C GLU A 91 -2.35 -20.55 9.34
N VAL A 92 -2.10 -19.39 9.92
CA VAL A 92 -3.13 -18.41 10.24
C VAL A 92 -2.77 -17.09 9.56
N TRP A 93 -3.69 -16.59 8.74
CA TRP A 93 -3.55 -15.32 8.04
C TRP A 93 -4.48 -14.29 8.65
N GLU A 94 -3.96 -13.08 8.89
CA GLU A 94 -4.72 -11.99 9.51
C GLU A 94 -4.84 -10.81 8.57
N TYR A 95 -6.07 -10.36 8.33
CA TYR A 95 -6.37 -9.22 7.44
C TYR A 95 -6.90 -8.00 8.20
N GLY A 96 -6.97 -8.07 9.54
CA GLY A 96 -7.48 -6.99 10.40
C GLY A 96 -9.01 -6.93 10.50
N PHE A 97 -9.73 -7.41 9.49
CA PHE A 97 -11.18 -7.64 9.52
C PHE A 97 -11.56 -9.12 9.65
N ALA A 98 -10.61 -10.03 9.39
CA ALA A 98 -10.81 -11.46 9.50
C ALA A 98 -9.50 -12.18 9.79
N GLN A 99 -9.63 -13.38 10.34
CA GLN A 99 -8.57 -14.34 10.54
C GLN A 99 -8.91 -15.63 9.80
N LEU A 100 -8.04 -16.08 8.90
CA LEU A 100 -8.22 -17.26 8.08
C LEU A 100 -7.27 -18.36 8.54
N HIS A 101 -7.80 -19.56 8.71
CA HIS A 101 -7.07 -20.72 9.24
C HIS A 101 -6.90 -21.75 8.13
N PHE A 102 -5.65 -22.05 7.82
CA PHE A 102 -5.24 -23.02 6.82
C PHE A 102 -4.70 -24.28 7.48
N ARG A 103 -5.08 -25.43 6.91
CA ARG A 103 -4.56 -26.74 7.29
C ARG A 103 -4.17 -27.48 6.01
N ASN A 104 -2.96 -28.04 5.98
CA ASN A 104 -2.42 -28.73 4.80
C ASN A 104 -2.47 -27.88 3.51
N GLY A 105 -2.29 -26.56 3.64
CA GLY A 105 -2.30 -25.63 2.50
C GLY A 105 -3.69 -25.23 1.98
N GLN A 106 -4.77 -25.69 2.62
CA GLN A 106 -6.15 -25.36 2.25
C GLN A 106 -6.86 -24.61 3.37
N LEU A 107 -7.78 -23.74 3.00
CA LEU A 107 -8.61 -22.99 3.94
C LEU A 107 -9.52 -23.96 4.68
N ALA A 108 -9.33 -24.07 5.99
CA ALA A 108 -10.11 -24.95 6.84
C ALA A 108 -11.25 -24.19 7.54
N ASN A 109 -10.99 -22.94 7.95
CA ASN A 109 -11.95 -22.12 8.68
C ASN A 109 -11.59 -20.62 8.61
N TRP A 110 -12.53 -19.74 8.97
CA TRP A 110 -12.27 -18.31 9.15
C TRP A 110 -13.17 -17.68 10.21
N PHE A 111 -12.70 -16.58 10.79
CA PHE A 111 -13.43 -15.78 11.77
C PHE A 111 -13.46 -14.33 11.33
N GLU A 112 -14.63 -13.70 11.38
CA GLU A 112 -14.73 -12.26 11.22
C GLU A 112 -14.31 -11.58 12.53
N ILE A 113 -13.33 -10.68 12.42
CA ILE A 113 -12.92 -9.83 13.52
C ILE A 113 -13.76 -8.56 13.39
N GLY A 114 -14.94 -8.56 14.02
CA GLY A 114 -15.76 -7.36 14.10
C GLY A 114 -14.95 -6.23 14.74
N ARG A 115 -15.05 -5.00 14.21
CA ARG A 115 -14.61 -3.84 14.99
C ARG A 115 -15.38 -3.85 16.32
N PRO A 116 -14.76 -3.48 17.45
CA PRO A 116 -15.52 -3.28 18.68
C PRO A 116 -16.68 -2.33 18.35
N ARG A 117 -17.91 -2.79 18.60
CA ARG A 117 -19.10 -1.94 18.55
C ARG A 117 -18.95 -0.96 19.70
N GLY A 118 -18.31 0.18 19.43
CA GLY A 118 -18.32 1.32 20.34
C GLY A 118 -19.73 1.87 20.41
N LEU A 119 -20.38 1.63 21.55
CA LEU A 119 -21.46 2.45 22.09
C LEU A 119 -20.83 3.73 22.67
#